data_AF-A0A6N6MQR9-F1
#
_entry.id   AF-A0A6N6MQR9-F1
#
_cell.length_a   1.000
_cell.length_b   1.000
_cell.length_c   1.000
_cell.angle_alpha   90.00
_cell.angle_beta   90.00
_cell.angle_gamma   90.00
#
_symmetry.space_group_name_H-M   'P 1'
#
loop_
_entity.id
_entity.type
_entity.pdbx_description
1 polymer ?
#
loop_
_entity_poly.entity_id
_entity_poly.type
_entity_poly.pdbx_seq_one_letter_code
_entity_poly.pdbx_strand_id
1 'polypeptide(L)' 'MTKFEFHLSGHTFKILVNGLEQQFGAATNVVDLDYVSLRHAEYTLSYATDHGDTVLALLDVAPSWRIPEPLRACHRA' A
#
# COMPACT_ATOMS: atom_id res chain seq x y z
N MET A 1 14.46 0.85 5.03
CA MET A 1 13.14 0.46 4.50
C MET A 1 13.18 0.60 2.99
N THR A 2 12.37 -0.17 2.28
CA THR A 2 12.27 -0.21 0.81
C THR A 2 11.02 0.54 0.39
N LYS A 3 11.14 1.37 -0.64
CA LYS A 3 10.03 2.19 -1.15
C LYS A 3 9.50 1.64 -2.47
N PHE A 4 8.18 1.67 -2.61
CA PHE A 4 7.48 1.23 -3.80
C PHE A 4 6.37 2.22 -4.16
N GLU A 5 6.21 2.48 -5.45
CA GLU A 5 5.06 3.20 -6.00
C GLU A 5 4.19 2.23 -6.80
N PHE A 6 2.88 2.30 -6.55
CA PHE A 6 1.90 1.48 -7.25
C PHE A 6 0.76 2.34 -7.80
N HIS A 7 0.35 1.99 -9.02
CA HIS A 7 -0.92 2.43 -9.60
C HIS A 7 -1.84 1.21 -9.67
N LEU A 8 -2.84 1.19 -8.80
CA LEU A 8 -3.67 0.00 -8.53
C LEU A 8 -5.13 0.26 -8.86
N SER A 9 -5.84 -0.80 -9.23
CA SER A 9 -7.30 -0.80 -9.10
C SER A 9 -7.70 -0.89 -7.62
N GLY A 10 -8.92 -0.51 -7.27
CA GLY A 10 -9.45 -0.65 -5.91
C GLY A 10 -9.42 -2.11 -5.42
N HIS A 11 -9.62 -3.08 -6.31
CA HIS A 11 -9.46 -4.50 -5.99
C HIS A 11 -8.02 -4.87 -5.65
N THR A 12 -7.06 -4.47 -6.49
CA THR A 12 -5.65 -4.80 -6.28
C THR A 12 -5.07 -4.06 -5.08
N PHE A 13 -5.54 -2.85 -4.79
CA PHE A 13 -5.21 -2.13 -3.56
C PHE A 13 -5.63 -2.90 -2.30
N LYS A 14 -6.83 -3.51 -2.29
CA LYS A 14 -7.24 -4.37 -1.16
C LYS A 14 -6.32 -5.58 -0.97
N ILE A 15 -5.83 -6.17 -2.06
CA ILE A 15 -4.85 -7.26 -1.99
C ILE A 15 -3.55 -6.77 -1.32
N LEU A 16 -3.07 -5.58 -1.69
CA LEU A 16 -1.88 -4.96 -1.07
C LEU A 16 -2.07 -4.76 0.44
N VAL A 17 -3.17 -4.11 0.84
CA VAL A 17 -3.47 -3.86 2.25
C VAL A 17 -3.56 -5.17 3.03
N ASN A 18 -4.34 -6.14 2.53
CA ASN A 18 -4.50 -7.44 3.19
C ASN A 18 -3.16 -8.18 3.32
N GLY A 19 -2.30 -8.13 2.31
CA GLY A 19 -0.98 -8.78 2.36
C GLY A 19 -0.06 -8.15 3.41
N LEU A 20 -0.08 -6.82 3.55
CA LEU A 20 0.66 -6.12 4.60
C LEU A 20 0.13 -6.48 5.99
N GLU A 21 -1.19 -6.47 6.18
CA GLU A 21 -1.80 -6.77 7.47
C GLU A 21 -1.66 -8.24 7.88
N GLN A 22 -1.70 -9.17 6.92
CA GLN A 22 -1.43 -10.59 7.18
C GLN A 22 0.01 -10.83 7.62
N GLN A 23 0.98 -10.11 7.05
CA GLN A 23 2.39 -10.31 7.36
C GLN A 23 2.83 -9.58 8.65
N PHE A 24 2.37 -8.34 8.84
CA PHE A 24 2.86 -7.46 9.90
C PHE A 24 1.84 -7.20 11.01
N GLY A 25 0.56 -7.50 10.79
CA GLY A 25 -0.53 -7.13 11.67
C GLY A 25 -1.25 -5.85 11.22
N ALA A 26 -2.35 -5.53 11.90
CA ALA A 26 -3.19 -4.39 11.59
C ALA A 26 -2.43 -3.06 11.72
N ALA A 27 -2.67 -2.15 10.78
CA ALA A 27 -2.14 -0.79 10.86
C ALA A 27 -3.14 0.18 11.49
N THR A 28 -2.61 1.31 11.97
CA THR A 28 -3.43 2.46 12.36
C THR A 28 -3.73 3.29 11.12
N ASN A 29 -5.02 3.62 10.93
CA ASN A 29 -5.45 4.51 9.86
C ASN A 29 -5.31 5.98 10.29
N VAL A 30 -4.69 6.80 9.44
CA VAL A 30 -4.52 8.24 9.60
C VAL A 30 -5.05 8.91 8.34
N VAL A 31 -6.10 9.73 8.49
CA VAL A 31 -6.72 10.46 7.39
C VAL A 31 -6.17 11.88 7.39
N ASP A 32 -5.50 12.25 6.30
CA ASP A 32 -5.08 13.62 6.01
C ASP A 32 -6.04 14.24 4.96
N LEU A 33 -5.89 15.54 4.70
CA LEU A 33 -6.80 16.29 3.80
C LEU A 33 -6.87 15.71 2.38
N ASP A 34 -5.72 15.31 1.83
CA ASP A 34 -5.59 14.91 0.42
C ASP A 34 -5.32 13.41 0.22
N TYR A 35 -5.00 12.68 1.29
CA TYR A 35 -4.64 11.27 1.23
C TYR A 35 -4.89 10.58 2.57
N VAL A 36 -4.84 9.25 2.55
CA VAL A 36 -4.92 8.40 3.75
C VAL A 36 -3.62 7.63 3.91
N SER A 37 -3.17 7.44 5.16
CA SER A 37 -2.05 6.58 5.49
C SER A 37 -2.46 5.43 6.40
N LEU A 38 -1.95 4.24 6.11
CA LEU A 38 -1.89 3.12 7.04
C LEU A 38 -0.48 3.06 7.64
N ARG A 39 -0.38 3.20 8.96
CA ARG A 39 0.90 3.25 9.68
C ARG A 39 1.05 2.04 10.61
N HIS A 40 2.18 1.38 10.48
CA HIS A 40 2.65 0.28 11.31
C HIS A 40 4.15 0.45 11.59
N ALA A 41 4.70 -0.23 12.59
CA ALA A 41 6.14 -0.16 12.88
C ALA A 41 7.01 -0.60 11.68
N GLU A 42 6.51 -1.57 10.91
CA GLU A 42 7.21 -2.19 9.78
C GLU A 42 6.84 -1.58 8.41
N TYR A 43 5.79 -0.76 8.32
CA TYR A 43 5.41 -0.14 7.06
C TYR A 43 4.59 1.15 7.22
N THR A 44 4.67 2.01 6.22
CA THR A 44 3.76 3.12 5.99
C THR A 44 3.24 3.02 4.56
N LEU A 45 1.93 2.91 4.40
CA LEU A 45 1.25 2.92 3.10
C LEU A 45 0.39 4.18 3.00
N SER A 46 0.83 5.15 2.20
CA SER A 46 0.05 6.35 1.90
C SER A 46 -0.64 6.19 0.55
N TYR A 47 -1.91 6.57 0.45
CA TYR A 47 -2.67 6.42 -0.78
C TYR A 47 -3.72 7.51 -0.98
N ALA A 48 -3.98 7.82 -2.25
CA ALA A 48 -5.05 8.68 -2.69
C ALA A 48 -5.81 7.99 -3.83
N THR A 49 -7.09 8.35 -3.99
CA THR A 49 -7.96 7.84 -5.06
C THR A 49 -8.47 9.00 -5.91
N ASP A 50 -8.70 8.74 -7.19
CA ASP A 50 -9.35 9.67 -8.12
C ASP A 50 -10.89 9.68 -8.00
N HIS A 51 -11.45 9.02 -6.98
CA HIS A 51 -12.88 8.71 -6.81
C HIS A 51 -13.47 7.78 -7.88
N GLY A 52 -12.64 7.26 -8.79
CA GLY A 52 -12.96 6.14 -9.67
C GLY A 52 -12.50 4.82 -9.06
N ASP A 53 -11.87 3.98 -9.88
CA ASP A 53 -11.26 2.72 -9.42
C ASP A 53 -9.72 2.82 -9.33
N THR A 54 -9.13 4.01 -9.52
CA THR A 54 -7.67 4.17 -9.50
C THR A 54 -7.20 4.59 -8.11
N VAL A 55 -6.14 3.93 -7.65
CA VAL A 55 -5.45 4.25 -6.41
C VAL A 55 -3.97 4.44 -6.70
N LEU A 56 -3.44 5.63 -6.36
CA LEU A 56 -2.01 5.85 -6.26
C LEU A 56 -1.58 5.52 -4.84
N ALA A 57 -0.66 4.58 -4.71
CA ALA A 57 -0.19 4.09 -3.42
C ALA A 57 1.34 4.16 -3.33
N LEU A 58 1.83 4.78 -2.25
CA LEU A 58 3.23 4.87 -1.89
C LEU A 58 3.47 4.02 -0.64
N LEU A 59 4.29 2.99 -0.77
CA LEU A 59 4.62 2.08 0.31
C LEU A 59 6.07 2.26 0.71
N ASP A 60 6.32 2.53 2.00
CA ASP A 60 7.62 2.39 2.64
C ASP A 60 7.54 1.20 3.61
N VAL A 61 8.36 0.16 3.42
CA VAL A 61 8.19 -1.12 4.12
C VAL A 61 9.53 -1.75 4.51
N ALA A 62 9.51 -2.57 5.57
CA ALA A 62 10.64 -3.38 5.97
C ALA A 62 11.19 -4.22 4.79
N PRO A 63 12.53 -4.38 4.66
CA PRO A 63 13.14 -5.12 3.55
C PRO A 63 12.75 -6.61 3.48
N SER A 64 12.18 -7.15 4.56
CA SER A 64 11.67 -8.52 4.64
C SER A 64 10.36 -8.73 3.88
N TRP A 65 9.66 -7.66 3.50
CA TRP A 65 8.43 -7.76 2.71
C TRP A 65 8.74 -8.13 1.27
N ARG A 66 7.98 -9.12 0.76
CA ARG A 66 8.07 -9.55 -0.64
C ARG A 66 6.80 -9.15 -1.35
N ILE A 67 6.95 -8.47 -2.48
CA ILE A 67 5.81 -8.09 -3.33
C ILE A 67 5.04 -9.35 -3.74
N PRO A 68 3.75 -9.48 -3.34
CA PRO A 68 2.87 -10.55 -3.80
C PRO A 68 2.80 -10.61 -5.34
N GLU A 69 2.69 -11.80 -5.92
CA GLU A 69 2.63 -11.97 -7.39
C GLU A 69 1.63 -11.06 -8.10
N PRO A 70 0.38 -10.88 -7.62
CA PRO A 70 -0.59 -9.99 -8.27
C PRO A 70 -0.15 -8.53 -8.36
N LEU A 71 0.79 -8.10 -7.52
CA LEU A 71 1.25 -6.71 -7.42
C LEU A 71 2.49 -6.43 -8.26
N ARG A 72 3.17 -7.47 -8.75
CA ARG A 72 4.43 -7.31 -9.52
C ARG A 72 4.23 -6.57 -10.83
N ALA A 73 3.07 -6.75 -11.48
CA ALA A 73 2.75 -6.07 -12.74
C ALA A 73 2.38 -4.59 -12.57
N CYS A 74 2.04 -4.18 -11.34
CA CYS A 74 1.58 -2.82 -11.04
C CYS A 74 2.66 -1.95 -10.38
N HIS A 75 3.80 -2.54 -10.05
CA HIS A 75 4.96 -1.87 -9.49
C HIS A 75 5.71 -1.07 -10.56
N ARG A 76 6.01 0.20 -10.28
CA ARG A 76 7.00 0.98 -11.02
C ARG A 76 8.26 1.15 -10.18
N ALA A 77 9.41 0.85 -10.80
CA ALA A 77 10.74 1.01 -10.21
C ALA A 77 11.21 2.47 -10.30
#